data_AF-A2E9L9-F1
#
_entry.id   AF-A2E9L9-F1
#
_cell.length_a   1.000
_cell.length_b   1.000
_cell.length_c   1.000
_cell.angle_alpha   90.00
_cell.angle_beta   90.00
_cell.angle_gamma   90.00
#
_symmetry.space_group_name_H-M   'P 1'
#
loop_
_entity.id
_entity.type
_entity.pdbx_description
1 polymer ?
#
loop_
_entity_poly.entity_id
_entity_poly.type
_entity_poly.pdbx_seq_one_letter_code
_entity_poly.pdbx_strand_id
1 'polypeptide(L)'
;MNTSYHYEITEYAAYEIGFSTEIGVINFTTASNTSSTELDGMYNLGDFNIIKCNYLYNECTGDDAAIIDCDTSCTYSNCSFIGNKGYCLFDEEPYLDNCYFDNKDVTQTVWDGYSGTFESINPLDSFISHYAVEGCPSTYFYKKEESEKTLKMKDIENIIINILLTSFVVTVNISSSKIV
;
A
#
# COMPACT_ATOMS: atom_id res chain seq x y z
N MET A 1 -1.61 0.31 5.89
CA MET A 1 -2.12 -0.99 5.50
C MET A 1 -1.40 -1.50 4.26
N ASN A 2 -0.97 -2.76 4.28
CA ASN A 2 -0.47 -3.47 3.10
C ASN A 2 -1.34 -4.71 2.94
N THR A 3 -2.08 -4.81 1.84
CA THR A 3 -3.02 -5.93 1.64
C THR A 3 -2.42 -7.02 0.77
N SER A 4 -1.16 -6.87 0.33
CA SER A 4 -0.43 -7.86 -0.47
C SER A 4 -1.19 -8.33 -1.72
N TYR A 5 -1.98 -7.45 -2.33
CA TYR A 5 -2.82 -7.71 -3.48
C TYR A 5 -3.78 -8.89 -3.28
N HIS A 6 -4.53 -8.86 -2.18
CA HIS A 6 -5.69 -9.74 -2.01
C HIS A 6 -6.76 -9.42 -3.06
N TYR A 7 -6.63 -9.99 -4.25
CA TYR A 7 -7.52 -9.77 -5.41
C TYR A 7 -8.95 -10.28 -5.21
N GLU A 8 -9.21 -11.02 -4.13
CA GLU A 8 -10.55 -11.41 -3.73
C GLU A 8 -11.36 -10.26 -3.11
N ILE A 9 -10.71 -9.16 -2.71
CA ILE A 9 -11.40 -7.99 -2.17
C ILE A 9 -11.92 -7.15 -3.32
N THR A 10 -13.24 -7.05 -3.43
CA THR A 10 -13.90 -6.35 -4.53
C THR A 10 -13.98 -4.84 -4.31
N GLU A 11 -14.04 -4.40 -3.04
CA GLU A 11 -14.29 -3.00 -2.64
C GLU A 11 -13.42 -2.60 -1.44
N TYR A 12 -12.95 -1.36 -1.43
CA TYR A 12 -12.25 -0.69 -0.31
C TYR A 12 -11.11 -1.51 0.28
N ALA A 13 -10.30 -2.08 -0.61
CA ALA A 13 -9.30 -3.09 -0.27
C ALA A 13 -8.33 -2.67 0.85
N ALA A 14 -8.01 -1.38 0.95
CA ALA A 14 -7.23 -0.84 2.06
C ALA A 14 -8.12 -0.47 3.25
N TYR A 15 -9.04 0.46 3.09
CA TYR A 15 -9.89 0.90 4.19
C TYR A 15 -11.14 1.60 3.70
N GLU A 16 -12.15 1.56 4.55
CA GLU A 16 -13.32 2.44 4.52
C GLU A 16 -13.38 3.12 5.89
N ILE A 17 -13.32 4.45 5.91
CA ILE A 17 -13.43 5.24 7.15
C ILE A 17 -14.51 6.29 6.94
N GLY A 18 -15.48 6.35 7.85
CA GLY A 18 -16.66 7.18 7.64
C GLY A 18 -17.41 7.63 8.88
N PHE A 19 -18.47 8.41 8.63
CA PHE A 19 -19.49 8.86 9.58
C PHE A 19 -19.02 9.83 10.67
N SER A 20 -17.99 10.61 10.39
CA SER A 20 -17.61 11.70 11.30
C SER A 20 -18.54 12.90 11.10
N THR A 21 -19.11 13.42 12.18
CA THR A 21 -19.82 14.72 12.18
C THR A 21 -18.87 15.91 12.28
N GLU A 22 -17.59 15.64 12.54
CA GLU A 22 -16.51 16.61 12.63
C GLU A 22 -15.45 16.30 11.56
N ILE A 23 -14.48 17.19 11.35
CA ILE A 23 -13.40 16.93 10.40
C ILE A 23 -12.52 15.80 10.95
N GLY A 24 -12.47 14.68 10.22
CA GLY A 24 -11.59 13.55 10.52
C GLY A 24 -10.12 13.90 10.26
N VAL A 25 -9.22 13.37 11.07
CA VAL A 25 -7.77 13.55 10.86
C VAL A 25 -7.10 12.20 10.76
N ILE A 26 -6.52 11.92 9.59
CA ILE A 26 -5.71 10.73 9.34
C ILE A 26 -4.26 11.19 9.29
N ASN A 27 -3.50 10.90 10.36
CA ASN A 27 -2.09 11.29 10.46
C ASN A 27 -1.19 10.06 10.33
N PHE A 28 -0.29 10.11 9.35
CA PHE A 28 0.76 9.11 9.13
C PHE A 28 0.22 7.73 8.70
N THR A 29 -0.39 7.68 7.52
CA THR A 29 -0.94 6.45 6.94
C THR A 29 -0.23 6.08 5.65
N THR A 30 0.17 4.82 5.54
CA THR A 30 0.62 4.23 4.28
C THR A 30 -0.41 3.22 3.80
N ALA A 31 -0.97 3.37 2.61
CA ALA A 31 -1.75 2.32 1.94
C ALA A 31 -0.94 1.80 0.76
N SER A 32 -0.65 0.50 0.76
CA SER A 32 0.25 -0.08 -0.25
C SER A 32 -0.19 -1.44 -0.73
N ASN A 33 0.17 -1.77 -1.97
CA ASN A 33 -0.05 -3.07 -2.57
C ASN A 33 -1.50 -3.54 -2.41
N THR A 34 -2.45 -2.64 -2.64
CA THR A 34 -3.88 -2.99 -2.62
C THR A 34 -4.38 -3.36 -3.99
N SER A 35 -5.44 -4.16 -4.03
CA SER A 35 -6.15 -4.54 -5.25
C SER A 35 -7.65 -4.56 -4.96
N SER A 36 -8.40 -3.73 -5.67
CA SER A 36 -9.86 -3.82 -5.72
C SER A 36 -10.31 -4.05 -7.16
N THR A 37 -11.37 -4.84 -7.34
CA THR A 37 -11.83 -5.27 -8.68
C THR A 37 -13.14 -4.63 -9.11
N GLU A 38 -13.92 -4.06 -8.19
CA GLU A 38 -15.22 -3.46 -8.48
C GLU A 38 -15.24 -1.97 -8.12
N LEU A 39 -14.99 -1.62 -6.85
CA LEU A 39 -14.95 -0.23 -6.37
C LEU A 39 -13.54 0.18 -5.95
N ASP A 40 -13.44 1.35 -5.33
CA ASP A 40 -12.19 2.02 -4.96
C ASP A 40 -11.31 1.21 -4.02
N GLY A 41 -10.02 1.50 -4.02
CA GLY A 41 -9.09 0.89 -3.09
C GLY A 41 -9.25 1.43 -1.66
N MET A 42 -9.70 2.68 -1.52
CA MET A 42 -9.85 3.41 -0.27
C MET A 42 -11.06 4.32 -0.32
N TYR A 43 -11.86 4.36 0.75
CA TYR A 43 -13.02 5.24 0.84
C TYR A 43 -13.01 6.07 2.12
N ASN A 44 -13.18 7.39 1.95
CA ASN A 44 -13.25 8.38 3.03
C ASN A 44 -14.64 9.04 2.99
N LEU A 45 -15.55 8.59 3.85
CA LEU A 45 -16.93 9.08 3.92
C LEU A 45 -17.06 10.24 4.93
N GLY A 46 -16.86 11.47 4.44
CA GLY A 46 -16.94 12.71 5.22
C GLY A 46 -15.81 13.70 4.92
N ASP A 47 -15.68 14.73 5.75
CA ASP A 47 -14.58 15.70 5.65
C ASP A 47 -13.32 15.16 6.34
N PHE A 48 -12.20 15.04 5.60
CA PHE A 48 -10.94 14.52 6.12
C PHE A 48 -9.73 15.40 5.82
N ASN A 49 -8.88 15.57 6.83
CA ASN A 49 -7.51 16.06 6.71
C ASN A 49 -6.54 14.88 6.80
N ILE A 50 -5.93 14.52 5.68
CA ILE A 50 -5.04 13.39 5.54
C ILE A 50 -3.62 13.95 5.41
N ILE A 51 -2.79 13.71 6.42
CA ILE A 51 -1.47 14.31 6.52
C ILE A 51 -0.38 13.25 6.61
N LYS A 52 0.77 13.53 5.97
CA LYS A 52 1.98 12.68 6.04
C LYS A 52 1.74 11.25 5.54
N CYS A 53 1.16 11.11 4.37
CA CYS A 53 0.66 9.82 3.88
C CYS A 53 1.40 9.28 2.65
N ASN A 54 1.33 7.96 2.43
CA ASN A 54 1.91 7.31 1.25
C ASN A 54 0.92 6.32 0.63
N TYR A 55 0.58 6.54 -0.64
CA TYR A 55 -0.26 5.64 -1.44
C TYR A 55 0.61 4.99 -2.51
N LEU A 56 0.88 3.69 -2.36
CA LEU A 56 1.98 3.02 -3.02
C LEU A 56 1.54 1.75 -3.73
N TYR A 57 1.71 1.71 -5.05
CA TYR A 57 1.46 0.49 -5.83
C TYR A 57 0.06 -0.09 -5.60
N ASN A 58 -0.95 0.76 -5.40
CA ASN A 58 -2.33 0.34 -5.27
C ASN A 58 -2.94 0.17 -6.66
N GLU A 59 -3.74 -0.88 -6.84
CA GLU A 59 -4.42 -1.20 -8.08
C GLU A 59 -5.94 -1.17 -7.87
N CYS A 60 -6.63 -0.54 -8.81
CA CYS A 60 -8.08 -0.64 -8.96
C CYS A 60 -8.38 -1.01 -10.42
N THR A 61 -9.04 -2.14 -10.64
CA THR A 61 -9.35 -2.63 -12.01
C THR A 61 -10.81 -2.43 -12.41
N GLY A 62 -11.63 -1.81 -11.56
CA GLY A 62 -12.99 -1.42 -11.92
C GLY A 62 -12.95 -0.40 -13.07
N ASP A 63 -13.81 -0.60 -14.08
CA ASP A 63 -13.80 0.22 -15.31
C ASP A 63 -14.13 1.69 -15.04
N ASP A 64 -14.89 1.98 -13.97
CA ASP A 64 -15.33 3.31 -13.56
C ASP A 64 -14.96 3.64 -12.11
N ALA A 65 -13.89 3.04 -11.58
CA ALA A 65 -13.49 3.19 -10.19
C ALA A 65 -12.21 4.02 -10.04
N ALA A 66 -12.15 4.80 -8.97
CA ALA A 66 -10.92 5.45 -8.55
C ALA A 66 -10.09 4.54 -7.67
N ILE A 67 -8.88 4.98 -7.36
CA ILE A 67 -8.06 4.32 -6.34
C ILE A 67 -8.51 4.84 -4.97
N ILE A 68 -8.85 6.12 -4.88
CA ILE A 68 -9.22 6.80 -3.65
C ILE A 68 -10.51 7.57 -3.88
N ASP A 69 -11.53 7.23 -3.12
CA ASP A 69 -12.80 7.95 -3.08
C ASP A 69 -12.88 8.79 -1.79
N CYS A 70 -13.38 10.01 -1.95
CA CYS A 70 -13.74 10.92 -0.88
C CYS A 70 -15.12 11.53 -1.18
N ASP A 71 -16.12 11.14 -0.39
CA ASP A 71 -17.54 11.47 -0.61
C ASP A 71 -17.90 12.95 -0.41
N THR A 72 -17.01 13.75 0.18
CA THR A 72 -17.29 15.16 0.50
C THR A 72 -16.09 16.06 0.32
N SER A 73 -15.13 16.06 1.25
CA SER A 73 -13.96 16.91 1.12
C SER A 73 -12.75 16.27 1.77
N CYS A 74 -11.72 16.01 0.96
CA CYS A 74 -10.45 15.54 1.44
C CYS A 74 -9.35 16.56 1.16
N THR A 75 -8.58 16.86 2.19
CA THR A 75 -7.31 17.58 2.06
C THR A 75 -6.16 16.60 2.28
N TYR A 76 -5.24 16.51 1.32
CA TYR A 76 -4.00 15.77 1.47
C TYR A 76 -2.85 16.74 1.64
N SER A 77 -2.06 16.56 2.70
CA SER A 77 -0.90 17.41 2.97
C SER A 77 0.36 16.59 3.25
N ASN A 78 1.47 16.92 2.58
CA ASN A 78 2.75 16.20 2.73
C ASN A 78 2.60 14.70 2.38
N CYS A 79 1.94 14.42 1.26
CA CYS A 79 1.61 13.06 0.86
C CYS A 79 2.31 12.64 -0.43
N SER A 80 2.54 11.34 -0.60
CA SER A 80 3.07 10.77 -1.84
C SER A 80 2.09 9.76 -2.47
N PHE A 81 1.98 9.81 -3.79
CA PHE A 81 1.19 8.88 -4.61
C PHE A 81 2.12 8.30 -5.68
N ILE A 82 2.56 7.06 -5.50
CA ILE A 82 3.63 6.46 -6.29
C ILE A 82 3.22 5.08 -6.80
N GLY A 83 3.39 4.86 -8.11
CA GLY A 83 3.21 3.56 -8.75
C GLY A 83 1.79 3.00 -8.69
N ASN A 84 0.79 3.82 -8.37
CA ASN A 84 -0.61 3.41 -8.38
C ASN A 84 -1.08 3.20 -9.83
N LYS A 85 -2.09 2.33 -10.00
CA LYS A 85 -2.59 1.88 -11.30
C LYS A 85 -4.11 1.73 -11.27
N GLY A 86 -4.78 2.22 -12.30
CA GLY A 86 -6.23 2.15 -12.41
C GLY A 86 -6.76 3.18 -13.39
N TYR A 87 -8.09 3.31 -13.46
CA TYR A 87 -8.68 4.32 -14.33
C TYR A 87 -8.37 5.72 -13.79
N CYS A 88 -8.76 6.01 -12.55
CA CYS A 88 -8.50 7.30 -11.92
C CYS A 88 -7.85 7.21 -10.53
N LEU A 89 -7.09 8.24 -10.14
CA LEU A 89 -6.45 8.26 -8.82
C LEU A 89 -7.44 8.68 -7.72
N PHE A 90 -8.18 9.76 -7.96
CA PHE A 90 -9.23 10.26 -7.10
C PHE A 90 -10.57 10.23 -7.81
N ASP A 91 -11.65 9.94 -7.10
CA ASP A 91 -13.00 10.07 -7.65
C ASP A 91 -13.38 11.56 -7.77
N GLU A 92 -13.37 12.27 -6.65
CA GLU A 92 -13.60 13.72 -6.58
C GLU A 92 -12.29 14.54 -6.50
N GLU A 93 -12.33 15.83 -6.87
CA GLU A 93 -11.17 16.72 -6.79
C GLU A 93 -10.78 17.00 -5.32
N PRO A 94 -9.59 16.57 -4.85
CA PRO A 94 -9.16 16.85 -3.49
C PRO A 94 -8.42 18.19 -3.39
N TYR A 95 -8.32 18.72 -2.17
CA TYR A 95 -7.34 19.77 -1.86
C TYR A 95 -5.97 19.15 -1.63
N LEU A 96 -4.95 19.64 -2.32
CA LEU A 96 -3.59 19.10 -2.26
C LEU A 96 -2.61 20.18 -1.79
N ASP A 97 -1.82 19.86 -0.78
CA ASP A 97 -0.76 20.72 -0.24
C ASP A 97 0.54 19.93 -0.08
N ASN A 98 1.61 20.38 -0.73
CA ASN A 98 2.91 19.73 -0.66
C ASN A 98 2.84 18.21 -0.96
N CYS A 99 2.25 17.84 -2.11
CA CYS A 99 2.10 16.44 -2.53
C CYS A 99 3.00 16.05 -3.70
N TYR A 100 3.45 14.78 -3.68
CA TYR A 100 4.26 14.18 -4.72
C TYR A 100 3.48 13.13 -5.53
N PHE A 101 3.61 13.18 -6.85
CA PHE A 101 2.97 12.24 -7.77
C PHE A 101 3.99 11.59 -8.71
N ASP A 102 4.00 10.26 -8.75
CA ASP A 102 4.71 9.42 -9.75
C ASP A 102 3.86 8.18 -10.08
N ASN A 103 2.72 8.39 -10.76
CA ASN A 103 1.82 7.34 -11.20
C ASN A 103 1.77 7.32 -12.72
N LYS A 104 2.36 6.29 -13.35
CA LYS A 104 2.45 6.17 -14.81
C LYS A 104 1.30 5.38 -15.43
N ASP A 105 0.64 4.56 -14.61
CA ASP A 105 -0.38 3.61 -15.05
C ASP A 105 -1.79 4.00 -14.55
N VAL A 106 -1.97 5.27 -14.18
CA VAL A 106 -3.28 5.89 -13.95
C VAL A 106 -3.69 6.64 -15.21
N THR A 107 -4.91 6.42 -15.69
CA THR A 107 -5.40 7.03 -16.94
C THR A 107 -5.74 8.51 -16.76
N GLN A 108 -6.37 8.87 -15.64
CA GLN A 108 -6.74 10.25 -15.30
C GLN A 108 -6.54 10.52 -13.81
N THR A 109 -6.28 11.76 -13.41
CA THR A 109 -5.99 12.02 -11.98
C THR A 109 -7.26 12.11 -11.14
N VAL A 110 -8.35 12.65 -11.69
CA VAL A 110 -9.65 12.81 -11.01
C VAL A 110 -10.76 12.30 -11.95
N TRP A 111 -11.82 11.71 -11.42
CA TRP A 111 -12.96 11.24 -12.21
C TRP A 111 -13.91 12.35 -12.66
N ASP A 112 -14.43 13.15 -11.72
CA ASP A 112 -15.56 14.04 -12.02
C ASP A 112 -15.17 15.31 -12.81
N GLY A 113 -14.97 15.16 -14.11
CA GLY A 113 -14.90 16.26 -15.08
C GLY A 113 -13.66 17.18 -14.98
N TYR A 114 -12.78 16.95 -14.00
CA TYR A 114 -11.54 17.69 -13.86
C TYR A 114 -10.50 17.21 -14.90
N SER A 115 -10.20 18.07 -15.86
CA SER A 115 -9.21 17.83 -16.93
C SER A 115 -7.83 18.41 -16.64
N GLY A 116 -7.62 18.92 -15.42
CA GLY A 116 -6.35 19.51 -15.01
C GLY A 116 -5.32 18.47 -14.56
N THR A 117 -4.11 18.95 -14.30
CA THR A 117 -3.03 18.17 -13.69
C THR A 117 -2.61 18.86 -12.41
N PHE A 118 -2.31 18.09 -11.36
CA PHE A 118 -1.76 18.66 -10.13
C PHE A 118 -0.26 18.92 -10.27
N GLU A 119 0.21 20.03 -9.69
CA GLU A 119 1.63 20.29 -9.58
C GLU A 119 2.24 19.34 -8.56
N SER A 120 3.21 18.53 -9.02
CA SER A 120 3.99 17.66 -8.14
C SER A 120 5.17 18.45 -7.58
N ILE A 121 5.35 18.40 -6.25
CA ILE A 121 6.56 18.93 -5.64
C ILE A 121 7.77 18.16 -6.15
N ASN A 122 8.80 18.83 -6.65
CA ASN A 122 9.99 18.15 -7.16
C ASN A 122 11.26 18.80 -6.61
N PRO A 123 12.28 18.00 -6.20
CA PRO A 123 12.32 16.53 -6.14
C PRO A 123 11.43 15.97 -5.02
N LEU A 124 11.17 14.65 -5.02
CA LEU A 124 10.52 13.96 -3.89
C LEU A 124 11.25 14.37 -2.60
N ASP A 125 10.54 15.06 -1.72
CA ASP A 125 11.12 15.46 -0.45
C ASP A 125 11.39 14.21 0.39
N SER A 126 12.66 13.97 0.75
CA SER A 126 13.04 12.89 1.64
C SER A 126 12.34 12.97 3.01
N PHE A 127 11.86 14.15 3.43
CA PHE A 127 11.03 14.32 4.61
C PHE A 127 9.59 13.82 4.41
N ILE A 128 9.09 13.74 3.17
CA ILE A 128 7.82 13.09 2.79
C ILE A 128 8.02 11.59 2.56
N SER A 129 9.27 11.12 2.51
CA SER A 129 9.59 9.70 2.74
C SER A 129 9.32 9.36 4.21
N HIS A 130 8.04 9.35 4.57
CA HIS A 130 7.51 8.91 5.85
C HIS A 130 7.54 7.38 5.96
N TYR A 131 8.37 6.72 5.15
CA TYR A 131 8.50 5.29 5.21
C TYR A 131 9.12 4.88 6.54
N ALA A 132 8.34 4.08 7.25
CA ALA A 132 8.81 3.02 8.12
C ALA A 132 9.74 2.04 7.35
N VAL A 133 10.91 2.49 6.89
CA VAL A 133 12.04 1.60 6.60
C VAL A 133 12.90 1.42 7.86
N GLU A 134 12.82 2.35 8.82
CA GLU A 134 13.33 2.11 10.18
C GLU A 134 12.42 1.11 10.90
N GLY A 135 12.63 -0.18 10.65
CA GLY A 135 12.02 -1.29 11.39
C GLY A 135 11.25 -2.31 10.57
N CYS A 136 10.95 -2.06 9.29
CA CYS A 136 10.39 -3.10 8.41
C CYS A 136 11.54 -3.94 7.83
N PRO A 137 11.56 -5.27 8.07
CA PRO A 137 12.56 -6.14 7.46
C PRO A 137 12.49 -6.01 5.94
N SER A 138 13.63 -5.76 5.32
CA SER A 138 13.85 -5.64 3.87
C SER A 138 13.59 -6.94 3.09
N THR A 139 12.76 -7.83 3.59
CA THR A 139 12.52 -9.18 3.05
C THR A 139 11.37 -9.28 2.07
N TYR A 140 10.67 -8.18 1.74
CA TYR A 140 9.69 -8.19 0.64
C TYR A 140 10.40 -8.06 -0.71
N PHE A 141 11.28 -9.01 -1.00
CA PHE A 141 11.66 -9.30 -2.37
C PHE A 141 10.41 -9.82 -3.09
N TYR A 142 10.04 -9.13 -4.17
CA TYR A 142 9.16 -9.57 -5.23
C TYR A 142 9.16 -11.09 -5.35
N LYS A 143 8.07 -11.74 -4.91
CA LYS A 143 7.81 -13.12 -5.31
C LYS A 143 7.49 -13.08 -6.79
N LYS A 144 8.50 -13.36 -7.60
CA LYS A 144 8.32 -13.98 -8.91
C LYS A 144 7.38 -15.17 -8.70
N GLU A 145 6.38 -15.35 -9.57
CA GLU A 145 5.50 -16.52 -9.56
C GLU A 145 6.34 -17.80 -9.62
N GLU A 146 6.68 -18.34 -8.45
CA GLU A 146 7.10 -19.71 -8.29
C GLU A 146 5.83 -20.47 -7.94
N SER A 147 5.38 -21.31 -8.88
CA SER A 147 4.30 -22.26 -8.66
C SER A 147 4.43 -22.86 -7.27
N GLU A 148 3.42 -22.68 -6.42
CA GLU A 148 3.42 -23.23 -5.07
C GLU A 148 3.66 -24.74 -5.15
N LYS A 149 4.91 -25.16 -4.90
CA LYS A 149 5.20 -26.56 -4.65
C LYS A 149 4.61 -26.86 -3.29
N THR A 150 3.48 -27.55 -3.30
CA THR A 150 2.86 -28.12 -2.10
C THR A 150 3.93 -28.93 -1.37
N LEU A 151 4.34 -28.47 -0.18
CA LEU A 151 5.28 -29.19 0.67
C LEU A 151 4.67 -30.56 0.97
N LYS A 152 5.32 -31.62 0.50
CA LYS A 152 4.85 -32.98 0.75
C LYS A 152 5.26 -33.36 2.16
N MET A 153 4.48 -34.22 2.82
CA MET A 153 4.78 -34.69 4.18
C MET A 153 6.22 -35.23 4.33
N LYS A 154 6.77 -35.84 3.27
CA LYS A 154 8.16 -36.31 3.22
C LYS A 154 9.20 -35.18 3.33
N ASP A 155 8.89 -33.98 2.84
CA ASP A 155 9.78 -32.83 2.95
C ASP A 155 9.84 -32.34 4.40
N ILE A 156 8.70 -32.39 5.11
CA ILE A 156 8.60 -32.09 6.55
C ILE A 156 9.36 -33.12 7.38
N GLU A 157 9.19 -34.42 7.09
CA GLU A 157 9.92 -35.50 7.75
C GLU A 157 11.44 -35.35 7.60
N ASN A 158 11.91 -35.01 6.39
CA ASN A 158 13.33 -34.79 6.13
C ASN A 158 13.88 -33.57 6.89
N ILE A 159 13.11 -32.48 7.04
CA ILE A 159 13.50 -31.32 7.84
C ILE A 159 13.65 -31.70 9.31
N ILE A 160 12.68 -32.44 9.87
CA ILE A 160 12.71 -32.87 11.27
C ILE A 160 13.90 -33.80 11.55
N ILE A 161 14.16 -34.76 10.66
CA ILE A 161 15.31 -35.67 10.79
C ILE A 161 16.62 -34.88 10.76
N ASN A 162 16.76 -33.92 9.84
CA ASN A 162 17.97 -33.11 9.75
C ASN A 162 18.17 -32.23 11.00
N ILE A 163 17.11 -31.66 11.57
CA ILE A 163 17.17 -30.90 12.83
C ILE A 163 17.62 -31.81 13.99
N LEU A 164 17.06 -33.02 14.09
CA LEU A 164 17.43 -33.99 15.14
C LEU A 164 18.87 -34.51 15.00
N LEU A 165 19.41 -34.58 13.78
CA LEU A 165 20.78 -34.98 13.51
C LEU A 165 21.79 -33.83 13.60
N THR A 166 21.33 -32.59 13.70
CA THR A 166 22.21 -31.43 13.82
C THR A 166 22.72 -31.33 15.26
N SER A 167 24.04 -31.43 15.45
CA SER A 167 24.63 -31.36 16.80
C SER A 167 24.34 -30.01 17.47
N PHE A 168 24.13 -30.03 18.79
CA PHE A 168 23.82 -28.82 19.59
C PHE A 168 24.81 -27.67 19.35
N VAL A 169 26.08 -27.99 19.10
CA VAL A 169 27.15 -27.00 18.83
C VAL A 169 26.91 -26.23 17.53
N VAL A 170 26.35 -26.87 16.50
CA VAL A 170 26.03 -26.23 15.22
C VAL A 170 24.82 -25.30 15.38
N THR A 171 23.80 -25.73 16.14
CA THR A 171 22.58 -24.95 16.39
C THR A 171 22.86 -23.66 17.17
N VAL A 172 23.79 -23.69 18.14
CA VAL A 172 24.16 -22.51 18.93
C VAL A 172 24.97 -21.50 18.10
N ASN A 173 25.82 -21.95 17.17
CA ASN A 173 26.60 -21.06 16.30
C ASN A 173 25.75 -20.30 15.25
N ILE A 174 24.61 -20.86 14.84
CA ILE A 174 23.66 -20.18 13.93
C ILE A 174 22.91 -19.05 14.68
N SER A 175 22.69 -19.21 15.98
CA SER A 175 22.02 -18.21 16.83
C SER A 175 22.93 -17.01 17.13
N SER A 176 24.22 -17.24 17.37
CA SER A 176 25.18 -16.20 17.73
C SER A 176 25.71 -15.36 16.56
N SER A 177 25.52 -15.82 15.31
CA SER A 177 26.01 -15.12 14.12
C SER A 177 25.05 -14.05 13.56
N LYS A 178 23.92 -13.79 14.23
CA LYS A 178 22.95 -12.73 13.87
C LYS A 178 22.99 -11.49 14.79
N ILE A 179 24.04 -11.32 15.58
CA ILE A 179 24.26 -10.08 16.36
C ILE A 179 25.56 -9.44 15.88
N VAL A 180 25.46 -8.66 14.80
CA VAL A 180 26.33 -7.50 14.49
C VAL A 180 25.47 -6.45 13.82
#